data_AF-A0ABD5L4L9-F1
#
_entry.id   AF-A0ABD5L4L9-F1
#
_cell.length_a   1.000
_cell.length_b   1.000
_cell.length_c   1.000
_cell.angle_alpha   90.00
_cell.angle_beta   90.00
_cell.angle_gamma   90.00
#
_symmetry.space_group_name_H-M   'P 1'
#
loop_
_entity.id
_entity.type
_entity.pdbx_description
1 polymer ?
#
loop_
_entity_poly.entity_id
_entity_poly.type
_entity_poly.pdbx_seq_one_letter_code
_entity_poly.pdbx_strand_id
1 'polypeptide(L)' 'MESELIQVPKDLLEELASEYQSKISWFIEAYKGYYNVVGSRYNRDYNYYVDNFNAAADLLGWDKMEKIE' A
#
# COMPACT_ATOMS: atom_id res chain seq x y z
N MET A 1 -8.42 3.72 29.11
CA MET A 1 -8.88 2.49 28.46
C MET A 1 -7.65 1.87 27.84
N GLU A 2 -7.19 0.73 28.36
CA GLU A 2 -6.18 -0.07 27.67
C GLU A 2 -6.80 -0.50 26.34
N SER A 3 -6.22 -0.05 25.23
CA SER A 3 -6.61 -0.55 23.92
C SER A 3 -6.21 -2.02 23.88
N GLU A 4 -7.18 -2.93 23.83
CA GLU A 4 -6.91 -4.33 23.53
C GLU A 4 -6.06 -4.40 22.25
N LEU A 5 -4.86 -4.96 22.36
CA LEU A 5 -4.01 -5.21 21.21
C LEU A 5 -4.71 -6.27 20.35
N ILE A 6 -5.39 -5.81 19.30
CA ILE A 6 -5.98 -6.70 18.30
C ILE A 6 -4.82 -7.45 17.64
N GLN A 7 -4.73 -8.75 17.89
CA GLN A 7 -3.83 -9.63 17.15
C GLN A 7 -4.47 -9.88 15.78
N VAL A 8 -3.94 -9.25 14.74
CA VAL A 8 -4.35 -9.53 13.37
C VAL A 8 -3.64 -10.81 12.92
N PRO A 9 -4.39 -11.83 12.45
CA PRO A 9 -3.79 -13.04 11.87
C PRO A 9 -2.83 -12.71 10.74
N LYS A 10 -1.69 -13.40 10.73
CA LYS A 10 -0.60 -13.15 9.78
C LYS A 10 -1.06 -13.37 8.33
N ASP A 11 -1.80 -14.44 8.08
CA ASP A 11 -2.41 -14.79 6.79
C ASP A 11 -3.30 -13.66 6.24
N LEU A 12 -4.11 -13.03 7.09
CA LEU A 12 -4.93 -11.89 6.69
C LEU A 12 -4.09 -10.65 6.31
N LEU A 13 -2.98 -10.40 7.03
CA LEU A 13 -2.05 -9.34 6.66
C LEU A 13 -1.35 -9.63 5.34
N GLU A 14 -0.95 -10.89 5.10
CA GLU A 14 -0.31 -11.31 3.85
C GLU A 14 -1.27 -11.21 2.66
N GLU A 15 -2.54 -11.57 2.85
CA GLU A 15 -3.59 -11.39 1.84
C GLU A 15 -3.81 -9.91 1.52
N LEU A 16 -3.91 -9.06 2.55
CA LEU A 16 -4.06 -7.61 2.39
C LEU A 16 -2.88 -6.98 1.64
N ALA A 17 -1.65 -7.34 2.03
CA ALA A 17 -0.44 -6.88 1.35
C ALA A 17 -0.43 -7.31 -0.12
N SER A 18 -0.79 -8.57 -0.40
CA SER A 18 -0.87 -9.11 -1.76
C SER A 18 -1.94 -8.41 -2.62
N GLU A 19 -3.08 -8.06 -2.02
CA GLU A 19 -4.14 -7.31 -2.69
C GLU A 19 -3.66 -5.91 -3.10
N TYR A 20 -3.05 -5.16 -2.18
CA TYR A 20 -2.52 -3.83 -2.49
C TYR A 20 -1.36 -3.89 -3.49
N GLN A 21 -0.47 -4.86 -3.39
CA GLN A 21 0.59 -5.07 -4.38
C GLN A 21 0.02 -5.30 -5.79
N SER A 22 -1.07 -6.08 -5.89
CA SER A 22 -1.77 -6.32 -7.16
C SER A 22 -2.42 -5.03 -7.70
N LYS A 23 -3.06 -4.24 -6.83
CA LYS A 23 -3.63 -2.92 -7.20
C LYS A 23 -2.57 -1.96 -7.69
N ILE A 24 -1.43 -1.87 -6.99
CA ILE A 24 -0.29 -1.02 -7.37
C ILE A 24 0.22 -1.42 -8.75
N SER A 25 0.47 -2.71 -8.97
CA SER A 25 0.94 -3.24 -10.26
C SER A 25 -0.02 -2.88 -11.40
N TRP A 26 -1.32 -3.11 -11.20
CA TRP A 26 -2.33 -2.74 -12.18
C TRP A 26 -2.39 -1.23 -12.42
N PHE A 27 -2.32 -0.43 -11.35
CA PHE A 27 -2.43 1.03 -11.43
C PHE A 27 -1.25 1.66 -12.18
N ILE A 28 -0.03 1.16 -11.95
CA ILE A 28 1.18 1.59 -12.67
C ILE A 28 1.00 1.42 -14.19
N GLU A 29 0.46 0.28 -14.62
CA GLU A 29 0.23 0.00 -16.03
C GLU A 29 -0.92 0.84 -16.60
N ALA A 30 -2.05 0.92 -15.89
CA ALA A 30 -3.24 1.65 -16.34
C ALA A 30 -3.01 3.17 -16.46
N TYR A 31 -2.21 3.76 -15.56
CA TYR A 31 -1.98 5.20 -15.48
C TYR A 31 -0.53 5.58 -15.75
N LYS A 32 0.17 4.77 -16.55
CA LYS A 32 1.56 4.98 -16.92
C LYS A 32 1.81 6.40 -17.44
N GLY A 33 2.75 7.11 -16.81
CA GLY A 33 3.08 8.50 -17.13
C GLY A 33 2.17 9.57 -16.52
N TYR A 34 1.10 9.18 -15.82
CA TYR A 34 0.23 10.10 -15.08
C TYR A 34 0.41 9.96 -13.56
N TYR A 35 0.59 8.74 -13.05
CA TYR A 35 0.72 8.48 -11.61
C TYR A 35 2.00 9.06 -10.98
N ASN A 36 3.04 9.27 -11.79
CA ASN A 36 4.31 9.84 -11.35
C ASN A 36 4.33 11.39 -11.40
N VAL A 37 3.23 12.03 -11.81
CA VAL A 37 3.10 13.49 -11.75
C VAL A 37 2.73 13.88 -10.33
N VAL A 38 3.72 14.33 -9.58
CA VAL A 38 3.61 14.81 -8.19
C VAL A 38 2.42 15.75 -8.02
N GLY A 39 1.62 15.51 -6.97
CA GLY A 39 0.48 16.35 -6.61
C GLY A 39 -0.78 16.14 -7.46
N SER A 40 -0.69 15.40 -8.57
CA SER A 40 -1.85 15.00 -9.37
C SER A 40 -2.77 14.05 -8.61
N ARG A 41 -4.02 13.90 -9.09
CA ARG A 41 -4.96 12.92 -8.56
C ARG A 41 -4.36 11.50 -8.58
N TYR A 42 -3.76 11.09 -9.70
CA TYR A 42 -3.23 9.74 -9.87
C TYR A 42 -2.01 9.47 -8.98
N ASN A 43 -1.19 10.48 -8.70
CA ASN A 43 -0.11 10.39 -7.72
C ASN A 43 -0.64 10.16 -6.29
N ARG A 44 -1.70 10.88 -5.90
CA ARG A 44 -2.35 10.66 -4.59
C ARG A 44 -2.98 9.28 -4.49
N ASP A 45 -3.66 8.83 -5.53
CA ASP A 45 -4.28 7.50 -5.58
C ASP A 45 -3.21 6.38 -5.52
N TYR A 46 -2.09 6.53 -6.24
CA TYR A 46 -0.95 5.62 -6.14
C TYR A 46 -0.36 5.57 -4.73
N ASN A 47 -0.05 6.74 -4.15
CA ASN A 47 0.52 6.84 -2.81
C ASN A 47 -0.42 6.29 -1.74
N TYR A 48 -1.75 6.40 -1.93
CA TYR A 48 -2.73 5.75 -1.06
C TYR A 48 -2.59 4.23 -1.06
N TYR A 49 -2.43 3.60 -2.22
CA TYR A 49 -2.22 2.15 -2.28
C TYR A 49 -0.89 1.73 -1.67
N VAL A 50 0.17 2.50 -1.91
CA VAL A 50 1.49 2.29 -1.29
C VAL A 50 1.42 2.40 0.23
N ASP A 51 0.72 3.41 0.76
CA ASP A 51 0.56 3.59 2.22
C ASP A 51 -0.13 2.38 2.87
N ASN A 52 -1.17 1.83 2.23
CA ASN A 52 -1.87 0.66 2.75
C ASN A 52 -1.03 -0.63 2.63
N PHE A 53 -0.29 -0.81 1.53
CA PHE A 53 0.69 -1.90 1.42
C PHE A 53 1.73 -1.80 2.54
N ASN A 54 2.32 -0.62 2.73
CA ASN A 54 3.36 -0.38 3.73
C ASN A 54 2.85 -0.57 5.16
N ALA A 55 1.60 -0.24 5.45
CA ALA A 55 1.00 -0.52 6.76
C ALA A 55 0.93 -2.02 7.06
N ALA A 56 0.56 -2.86 6.09
CA ALA A 56 0.60 -4.31 6.24
C ALA A 56 2.04 -4.84 6.30
N ALA A 57 2.93 -4.32 5.45
CA ALA A 57 4.34 -4.70 5.40
C ALA A 57 5.06 -4.40 6.74
N ASP A 58 4.80 -3.26 7.37
CA ASP A 58 5.37 -2.90 8.67
C ASP A 58 4.96 -3.90 9.78
N LEU A 59 3.72 -4.38 9.77
CA LEU A 59 3.23 -5.40 10.71
C LEU A 59 3.81 -6.80 10.43
N LEU A 60 4.11 -7.08 9.16
CA LEU A 60 4.71 -8.35 8.71
C LEU A 60 6.24 -8.37 8.79
N GLY A 61 6.88 -7.21 8.97
CA GLY A 61 8.34 -7.05 8.88
C GLY A 61 8.88 -7.22 7.45
N TRP A 62 8.09 -6.84 6.44
CA TRP A 62 8.46 -6.91 5.03
C TRP A 62 9.07 -5.60 4.52
N ASP A 63 9.72 -5.67 3.35
CA ASP A 63 10.22 -4.49 2.66
C ASP A 63 9.07 -3.58 2.22
N LYS A 64 9.29 -2.26 2.36
CA LYS A 64 8.34 -1.23 1.97
C LYS A 64 8.54 -0.77 0.54
N MET A 65 7.45 -0.32 -0.07
CA MET A 65 7.47 0.35 -1.36
C MET A 65 7.66 1.86 -1.19
N GLU A 66 8.38 2.47 -2.13
CA GLU A 66 8.60 3.91 -2.14
C GLU A 66 7.36 4.66 -2.62
N LYS A 67 7.12 5.81 -1.99
CA LYS A 67 6.13 6.80 -2.44
C LYS A 67 6.77 7.73 -3.46
N ILE A 68 5.92 8.42 -4.21
CA ILE A 68 6.35 9.47 -5.13
C ILE A 68 5.98 10.82 -4.52
N GLU A 69 6.98 11.63 -4.16
CA GLU A 69 6.88 12.96 -3.55
C GLU A 69 7.25 14.10 -4.49
#